data_AF-A0A924LEH1-F1
#
_entry.id   AF-A0A924LEH1-F1
#
_cell.length_a   1.000
_cell.length_b   1.000
_cell.length_c   1.000
_cell.angle_alpha   90.00
_cell.angle_beta   90.00
_cell.angle_gamma   90.00
#
_symmetry.space_group_name_H-M   'P 1'
#
loop_
_entity.id
_entity.type
_entity.pdbx_description
1 polymer ?
#
loop_
_entity_poly.entity_id
_entity_poly.type
_entity_poly.pdbx_seq_one_letter_code
_entity_poly.pdbx_strand_id
1 'polypeptide(L)'
;MSATHIAAAGRRTSAGFGARMRRILWFAVILSPTIFAAFYYGLVASDRYVSEARFVIHTASKPSGIMGGLSALLQLAGLERSQDDAFAVRDYLTSRDALRELNARLPLRPRYGVADADFLARFPSILYG
;
A
#
# COMPACT_ATOMS: atom_id res chain seq x y z
N MET A 1 5.82 -14.24 -86.06
CA MET A 1 5.73 -12.88 -85.48
C MET A 1 5.15 -13.04 -84.09
N SER A 2 6.04 -12.98 -83.09
CA SER A 2 5.72 -13.23 -81.68
C SER A 2 5.31 -11.92 -81.00
N ALA A 3 4.15 -11.92 -80.35
CA ALA A 3 3.69 -10.87 -79.46
C ALA A 3 3.33 -11.57 -78.12
N THR A 4 3.92 -11.16 -77.00
CA THR A 4 3.28 -10.20 -76.05
C THR A 4 2.23 -10.96 -75.23
N HIS A 5 2.17 -11.02 -73.90
CA HIS A 5 2.83 -10.37 -72.76
C HIS A 5 1.96 -10.80 -71.55
N ILE A 6 2.44 -10.57 -70.31
CA ILE A 6 1.61 -10.28 -69.10
C ILE A 6 0.86 -11.52 -68.54
N ALA A 7 1.02 -11.88 -67.25
CA ALA A 7 0.56 -11.06 -66.15
C ALA A 7 1.25 -11.39 -64.83
N ALA A 8 1.91 -10.38 -64.26
CA ALA A 8 2.22 -10.33 -62.84
C ALA A 8 0.91 -10.11 -62.06
N ALA A 9 0.49 -11.12 -61.30
CA ALA A 9 -0.68 -11.04 -60.43
C ALA A 9 -0.38 -10.11 -59.24
N GLY A 10 -0.96 -8.90 -59.29
CA GLY A 10 -0.85 -7.90 -58.23
C GLY A 10 -1.52 -8.35 -56.93
N ARG A 11 -0.73 -8.47 -55.86
CA ARG A 11 -1.23 -8.57 -54.48
C ARG A 11 -1.84 -7.23 -54.09
N ARG A 12 -3.17 -7.16 -54.08
CA ARG A 12 -3.94 -6.01 -53.58
C ARG A 12 -3.83 -5.95 -52.05
N THR A 13 -2.98 -5.07 -51.55
CA THR A 13 -2.82 -4.77 -50.13
C THR A 13 -3.90 -3.78 -49.66
N SER A 14 -4.90 -4.26 -48.94
CA SER A 14 -5.84 -3.42 -48.19
C SER A 14 -5.20 -2.95 -46.87
N ALA A 15 -4.13 -2.16 -46.97
CA ALA A 15 -3.29 -1.79 -45.83
C ALA A 15 -3.81 -0.59 -45.00
N GLY A 16 -4.92 0.04 -45.38
CA GLY A 16 -5.38 1.29 -44.75
C GLY A 16 -6.20 1.11 -43.47
N PHE A 17 -7.23 0.25 -43.50
CA PHE A 17 -8.19 0.11 -42.39
C PHE A 17 -7.60 -0.63 -41.18
N GLY A 18 -6.85 -1.71 -41.42
CA GLY A 18 -6.19 -2.48 -40.36
C GLY A 18 -5.08 -1.72 -39.63
N ALA A 19 -4.37 -0.82 -40.32
CA ALA A 19 -3.31 -0.02 -39.72
C ALA A 19 -3.87 1.05 -38.75
N ARG A 20 -4.99 1.68 -39.11
CA ARG A 20 -5.66 2.69 -38.26
C ARG A 20 -6.29 2.06 -37.02
N MET A 21 -6.95 0.91 -37.18
CA MET A 21 -7.53 0.15 -36.06
C MET A 21 -6.46 -0.30 -35.06
N ARG A 22 -5.33 -0.84 -35.56
CA ARG A 22 -4.22 -1.26 -34.70
C ARG A 22 -3.65 -0.10 -33.87
N ARG A 23 -3.57 1.11 -34.46
CA ARG A 23 -3.08 2.31 -33.76
C ARG A 23 -4.03 2.77 -32.66
N ILE A 24 -5.35 2.74 -32.91
CA ILE A 24 -6.36 3.08 -31.91
C ILE A 24 -6.33 2.09 -30.75
N LEU A 25 -6.24 0.79 -31.03
CA LEU A 25 -6.11 -0.24 -30.00
C LEU A 25 -4.84 -0.05 -29.16
N TRP A 26 -3.73 0.33 -29.79
CA TRP A 26 -2.47 0.62 -29.09
C TRP A 26 -2.61 1.78 -28.11
N PHE A 27 -3.21 2.90 -28.56
CA PHE A 27 -3.47 4.03 -27.68
C PHE A 27 -4.53 3.71 -26.62
N ALA A 28 -5.56 2.94 -26.94
CA ALA A 28 -6.59 2.54 -25.99
C ALA A 28 -6.01 1.68 -24.85
N VAL A 29 -5.09 0.76 -25.13
CA VAL A 29 -4.43 -0.05 -24.10
C VAL A 29 -3.56 0.80 -23.16
N ILE A 30 -2.92 1.84 -23.68
CA ILE A 30 -2.07 2.74 -22.88
C ILE A 30 -2.90 3.75 -22.10
N LEU A 31 -3.91 4.34 -22.75
CA LEU A 31 -4.67 5.45 -22.20
C LEU A 31 -5.84 5.00 -21.33
N SER A 32 -6.40 3.80 -21.56
CA SER A 32 -7.50 3.30 -20.74
C SER A 32 -7.14 3.18 -19.26
N PRO A 33 -6.01 2.56 -18.82
CA PRO A 33 -5.72 2.47 -17.39
C PRO A 33 -5.54 3.86 -16.76
N THR A 34 -4.99 4.83 -17.49
CA THR A 34 -4.86 6.21 -17.03
C THR A 34 -6.21 6.90 -16.88
N ILE A 35 -7.12 6.75 -17.85
CA ILE A 35 -8.47 7.32 -17.79
C ILE A 35 -9.28 6.67 -16.66
N PHE A 36 -9.20 5.35 -16.51
CA PHE A 36 -9.83 4.63 -15.41
C PHE A 36 -9.31 5.11 -14.06
N ALA A 37 -7.98 5.26 -13.92
CA ALA A 37 -7.38 5.80 -12.70
C ALA A 37 -7.84 7.24 -12.44
N ALA A 38 -7.82 8.11 -13.45
CA ALA A 38 -8.24 9.51 -13.30
C ALA A 38 -9.71 9.62 -12.89
N PHE A 39 -10.58 8.80 -13.47
CA PHE A 39 -12.01 8.77 -13.11
C PHE A 39 -12.21 8.26 -11.68
N TYR A 40 -11.51 7.19 -11.29
CA TYR A 40 -11.58 6.61 -9.96
C TYR A 40 -11.07 7.57 -8.88
N TYR A 41 -9.84 8.08 -9.04
CA TYR A 41 -9.24 9.01 -8.08
C TYR A 41 -9.89 10.39 -8.08
N GLY A 42 -10.54 10.80 -9.18
CA GLY A 42 -11.18 12.10 -9.28
C GLY A 42 -12.61 12.16 -8.73
N LEU A 43 -13.39 11.08 -8.86
CA LEU A 43 -14.82 11.09 -8.53
C LEU A 43 -15.22 10.14 -7.40
N VAL A 44 -14.44 9.07 -7.18
CA VAL A 44 -14.85 7.97 -6.29
C VAL A 44 -13.96 7.86 -5.06
N ALA A 45 -12.67 8.20 -5.18
CA ALA A 45 -11.74 8.10 -4.06
C ALA A 45 -12.08 9.10 -2.95
N SER A 46 -12.48 8.57 -1.79
CA SER A 46 -12.68 9.36 -0.57
C SER A 46 -11.33 9.78 0.05
N ASP A 47 -11.28 10.97 0.64
CA ASP A 47 -10.09 11.47 1.36
C ASP A 47 -9.74 10.57 2.55
N ARG A 48 -8.45 10.21 2.66
CA ARG A 48 -7.93 9.36 3.75
C ARG A 48 -7.12 10.19 4.73
N TYR A 49 -7.64 10.35 5.95
CA TYR A 49 -6.92 11.01 7.04
C TYR A 49 -6.33 9.96 8.00
N VAL A 50 -5.04 10.10 8.31
CA VAL A 50 -4.32 9.22 9.24
C VAL A 50 -3.81 10.05 10.40
N SER A 51 -4.13 9.65 11.63
CA SER A 51 -3.59 10.25 12.85
C SER A 51 -2.33 9.48 13.28
N GLU A 52 -1.18 10.16 13.33
CA GLU A 52 0.06 9.60 13.88
C GLU A 52 0.21 9.98 15.37
N ALA A 53 0.57 9.01 16.20
CA ALA A 53 0.98 9.23 17.59
C ALA A 53 2.39 8.68 17.81
N ARG A 54 3.26 9.45 18.46
CA ARG A 54 4.65 9.05 18.76
C ARG A 54 4.86 9.03 20.27
N PHE A 55 5.40 7.92 20.77
CA PHE A 55 5.67 7.72 22.19
C PHE A 55 7.18 7.56 22.39
N VAL A 56 7.74 8.25 23.39
CA VAL A 56 9.13 8.08 23.82
C VAL A 56 9.13 7.47 25.21
N ILE A 57 9.59 6.22 25.30
CA ILE A 57 9.66 5.50 26.57
C ILE A 57 10.99 5.85 27.22
N HIS A 58 10.92 6.63 28.30
CA HIS A 58 12.05 6.86 29.18
C HIS A 58 11.97 5.81 30.27
N THR A 59 12.82 4.79 30.21
CA THR A 59 13.00 3.95 31.39
C THR A 59 13.66 4.83 32.43
N ALA A 60 13.00 4.96 33.59
CA ALA A 60 13.67 5.53 34.74
C ALA A 60 14.84 4.59 35.00
N SER A 61 16.04 5.01 34.58
CA SER A 61 17.28 4.51 35.14
C SER A 61 17.14 4.74 36.63
N LYS A 62 16.64 3.73 37.35
CA LYS A 62 16.64 3.71 38.80
C LYS A 62 18.04 4.19 39.16
N PRO A 63 18.21 5.26 39.96
CA PRO A 63 19.53 5.68 40.36
C PRO A 63 20.07 4.50 41.18
N SER A 64 20.84 3.64 40.53
CA SER A 64 21.65 2.64 41.19
C SER A 64 22.73 3.47 41.87
N GLY A 65 22.37 3.99 43.04
CA GLY A 65 23.32 4.55 43.97
C GLY A 65 24.48 3.57 44.06
N ILE A 66 25.69 4.11 43.93
CA ILE A 66 26.98 3.52 44.33
C ILE A 66 27.82 2.81 43.23
N MET A 67 27.38 2.52 41.99
CA MET A 67 28.18 1.65 41.07
C MET A 67 28.35 2.08 39.60
N GLY A 68 28.66 3.35 39.31
CA GLY A 68 28.84 3.85 37.92
C GLY A 68 29.78 3.04 37.01
N GLY A 69 30.78 2.34 37.56
CA GLY A 69 31.70 1.49 36.79
C GLY A 69 31.16 0.09 36.45
N LEU A 70 30.38 -0.54 37.33
CA LEU A 70 29.81 -1.87 37.06
C LEU A 70 28.61 -1.77 36.11
N SER A 71 27.82 -0.70 36.21
CA SER A 71 26.72 -0.44 35.29
C SER A 71 27.18 -0.35 33.83
N ALA A 72 28.32 0.30 33.57
CA ALA A 72 28.89 0.40 32.22
C ALA A 72 29.36 -0.97 31.69
N LEU A 73 29.94 -1.81 32.55
CA LEU A 73 30.40 -3.16 32.17
C LEU A 73 29.21 -4.10 31.89
N LEU A 74 28.14 -4.01 32.69
CA LEU A 74 26.90 -4.77 32.45
C LEU A 74 26.18 -4.34 31.17
N GLN A 75 26.26 -3.05 30.82
CA GLN A 75 25.75 -2.53 29.55
C GLN A 75 26.55 -3.09 28.37
N LEU A 76 27.88 -3.16 28.49
CA LEU A 76 28.76 -3.80 27.49
C LEU A 76 28.53 -5.31 27.37
N ALA A 77 28.15 -5.96 28.47
CA ALA A 77 27.75 -7.37 28.48
C ALA A 77 26.34 -7.62 27.91
N GLY A 78 25.62 -6.58 27.46
CA GLY A 78 24.31 -6.69 26.84
C GLY A 78 23.15 -6.92 27.80
N LEU A 79 23.33 -6.70 29.11
CA LEU A 79 22.31 -6.96 30.14
C LEU A 79 21.42 -5.72 30.42
N GLU A 80 21.31 -4.80 29.45
CA GLU A 80 20.57 -3.55 29.58
C GLU A 80 19.05 -3.77 29.41
N ARG A 81 18.32 -3.83 30.53
CA ARG A 81 16.85 -4.00 30.58
C ARG A 81 16.03 -2.88 29.92
N SER A 82 16.63 -1.70 29.70
CA SER A 82 15.89 -0.52 29.25
C SER A 82 15.34 -0.61 27.83
N GLN A 83 16.04 -1.32 26.93
CA GLN A 83 15.59 -1.48 25.54
C GLN A 83 14.49 -2.55 25.42
N ASP A 84 14.59 -3.62 26.21
CA ASP A 84 13.62 -4.73 26.22
C ASP A 84 12.21 -4.25 26.57
N ASP A 85 12.08 -3.31 27.52
CA ASP A 85 10.78 -2.74 27.91
C ASP A 85 10.10 -2.00 26.74
N ALA A 86 10.87 -1.27 25.92
CA ALA A 86 10.33 -0.56 24.75
C ALA A 86 9.88 -1.52 23.64
N PHE A 87 10.61 -2.62 23.45
CA PHE A 87 10.22 -3.67 22.51
C PHE A 87 8.97 -4.41 22.96
N ALA A 88 8.86 -4.75 24.25
CA ALA A 88 7.66 -5.40 24.80
C ALA A 88 6.39 -4.55 24.62
N VAL A 89 6.48 -3.23 24.84
CA VAL A 89 5.35 -2.31 24.61
C VAL A 89 4.96 -2.27 23.13
N ARG A 90 5.94 -2.21 22.22
CA ARG A 90 5.70 -2.22 20.77
C ARG A 90 5.02 -3.51 20.30
N ASP A 91 5.48 -4.65 20.81
CA ASP A 91 4.93 -5.96 20.46
C ASP A 91 3.50 -6.09 20.96
N TYR A 92 3.21 -5.60 22.17
CA TYR A 92 1.85 -5.53 22.67
C TYR A 92 0.97 -4.64 21.78
N LEU A 93 1.42 -3.44 21.40
CA LEU A 93 0.65 -2.51 20.54
C LEU A 93 0.33 -3.06 19.15
N THR A 94 1.18 -3.94 18.60
CA THR A 94 0.96 -4.59 17.30
C THR A 94 0.21 -5.94 17.41
N SER A 95 -0.04 -6.41 18.62
CA SER A 95 -0.71 -7.68 18.88
C SER A 95 -2.22 -7.63 18.61
N ARG A 96 -2.81 -8.81 18.42
CA ARG A 96 -4.28 -8.96 18.32
C ARG A 96 -5.00 -8.66 19.62
N ASP A 97 -4.32 -8.81 20.76
CA ASP A 97 -4.94 -8.59 22.07
C ASP A 97 -5.13 -7.10 22.36
N ALA A 98 -4.16 -6.26 22.00
CA ALA A 98 -4.34 -4.81 22.03
C ALA A 98 -5.51 -4.38 21.12
N LEU A 99 -5.65 -4.98 19.93
CA LEU A 99 -6.79 -4.69 19.04
C LEU A 99 -8.13 -5.12 19.65
N ARG A 100 -8.19 -6.28 20.32
CA ARG A 100 -9.39 -6.77 21.00
C ARG A 100 -9.81 -5.84 22.13
N GLU A 101 -8.86 -5.44 22.97
CA GLU A 101 -9.10 -4.53 24.08
C GLU A 101 -9.53 -3.15 23.57
N LEU A 102 -8.89 -2.64 22.51
CA LEU A 102 -9.27 -1.39 21.87
C LEU A 102 -10.68 -1.47 21.29
N ASN A 103 -11.04 -2.56 20.61
CA ASN A 103 -12.37 -2.74 20.04
C ASN A 103 -13.48 -2.84 21.10
N ALA A 104 -13.15 -3.31 22.31
CA ALA A 104 -14.09 -3.33 23.43
C ALA A 104 -14.41 -1.92 23.96
N ARG A 105 -13.45 -0.98 23.88
CA ARG A 105 -13.60 0.40 24.34
C ARG A 105 -14.13 1.34 23.23
N LEU A 106 -13.74 1.08 21.99
CA LEU A 106 -14.09 1.87 20.82
C LEU A 106 -14.52 0.92 19.70
N PRO A 107 -15.80 0.87 19.29
CA PRO A 107 -16.23 -0.07 18.26
C PRO A 107 -15.60 0.33 16.92
N LEU A 108 -14.53 -0.37 16.52
CA LEU A 108 -13.71 -0.02 15.37
C LEU A 108 -14.43 -0.39 14.06
N ARG A 109 -15.06 -1.56 14.02
CA ARG A 109 -15.77 -2.06 12.83
C ARG A 109 -16.78 -1.07 12.24
N PRO A 110 -17.74 -0.49 13.00
CA PRO A 110 -18.68 0.46 12.44
C PRO A 110 -18.04 1.81 12.08
N ARG A 111 -16.92 2.19 12.72
CA ARG A 111 -16.21 3.44 12.42
C ARG A 111 -15.34 3.36 11.16
N TYR A 112 -14.75 2.21 10.87
CA TYR A 112 -13.99 1.96 9.63
C TYR A 112 -14.88 1.46 8.47
N GLY A 113 -16.13 1.08 8.75
CA GLY A 113 -17.13 0.63 7.78
C GLY A 113 -18.14 1.69 7.35
N VAL A 114 -17.86 2.98 7.56
CA VAL A 114 -18.76 4.08 7.18
C VAL A 114 -19.08 4.08 5.68
N ALA A 115 -20.31 4.49 5.34
CA ALA A 115 -20.81 4.50 3.97
C ALA A 115 -20.08 5.47 3.02
N ASP A 116 -19.40 6.47 3.60
CA ASP A 116 -18.65 7.50 2.88
C ASP A 116 -17.26 7.02 2.43
N ALA A 117 -16.81 5.87 2.93
CA ALA A 117 -15.59 5.22 2.45
C ALA A 117 -15.90 4.46 1.15
N ASP A 118 -15.08 4.71 0.13
CA ASP A 118 -15.14 4.04 -1.17
C ASP A 118 -15.23 2.50 -1.05
N PHE A 119 -16.03 1.86 -1.90
CA PHE A 119 -16.23 0.41 -2.02
C PHE A 119 -14.91 -0.39 -2.03
N LEU A 120 -13.85 0.16 -2.64
CA LEU A 120 -12.55 -0.51 -2.71
C LEU A 120 -11.71 -0.36 -1.43
N ALA A 121 -11.88 0.77 -0.72
CA ALA A 121 -11.07 1.15 0.44
C ALA A 121 -11.77 0.92 1.79
N ARG A 122 -13.09 0.74 1.80
CA ARG A 122 -13.92 0.51 3.00
C ARG A 122 -13.65 -0.85 3.59
N PHE A 123 -13.61 -0.94 4.93
CA PHE A 123 -13.55 -2.22 5.61
C PHE A 123 -14.96 -2.81 5.81
N PRO A 124 -15.22 -4.09 5.47
CA PRO A 124 -14.37 -5.03 4.75
C PRO A 124 -14.40 -4.78 3.24
N SER A 125 -13.22 -4.75 2.60
CA SER A 125 -13.12 -4.63 1.15
C SER A 125 -12.89 -6.01 0.53
N ILE A 126 -13.33 -6.17 -0.72
CA ILE A 126 -13.19 -7.45 -1.44
C ILE A 126 -11.72 -7.77 -1.73
N LEU A 127 -10.86 -6.75 -1.82
CA LEU A 127 -9.43 -6.91 -2.13
C LEU A 127 -8.55 -7.15 -0.90
N TYR A 128 -8.93 -6.63 0.28
CA TYR A 128 -8.13 -6.69 1.50
C TYR A 128 -8.85 -7.44 2.65
N GLY A 129 -9.84 -8.27 2.30
CA GLY A 129 -10.63 -9.08 3.23
C GLY A 129 -9.79 -10.00 4.11
#